data_AF-A0A3M1D4R6-F1
#
_entry.id   AF-A0A3M1D4R6-F1
#
_cell.length_a   1.000
_cell.length_b   1.000
_cell.length_c   1.000
_cell.angle_alpha   90.00
_cell.angle_beta   90.00
_cell.angle_gamma   90.00
#
_symmetry.space_group_name_H-M   'P 1'
#
loop_
_entity.id
_entity.type
_entity.pdbx_description
1 polymer ?
#
loop_
_entity_poly.entity_id
_entity_poly.type
_entity_poly.pdbx_seq_one_letter_code
_entity_poly.pdbx_strand_id
1 'polypeptide(L)'
;MTFRLADSRVIAGDAAEQRRLARSLLTVLQPFGLLAFRCADTHGHLELVEPEDRAREAARRALVGLSGALRLPVQFQRAHLEPIFDHWHLRNTLHYVFRQDSRHGFGHDPHHDASNLPDLLGLRVIGTWTARHVRRHLPRVDRAALLDHLGAPDLDERPLVLDRLADAAAAAVGVAGLDGRSAAVVEARRAAVHVARSQMQTAELAASLSCSAPTVRRLAASTPDPRVVRAVEGQLRLRAGREDDAAFVLARPGADRRPDSDDE
;
A
#
# COMPACT_ATOMS: atom_id res chain seq x y z
N MET A 1 -17.39 -0.23 -4.00
CA MET A 1 -17.59 1.11 -3.40
C MET A 1 -16.56 2.06 -3.96
N THR A 2 -16.99 3.25 -4.36
CA THR A 2 -16.11 4.28 -4.92
C THR A 2 -16.25 5.58 -4.15
N PHE A 3 -15.16 6.30 -3.92
CA PHE A 3 -15.19 7.63 -3.33
C PHE A 3 -14.15 8.55 -3.97
N ARG A 4 -14.39 9.87 -3.88
CA ARG A 4 -13.48 10.91 -4.36
C ARG A 4 -13.61 12.18 -3.51
N LEU A 5 -12.62 13.06 -3.61
CA LEU A 5 -12.71 14.39 -3.02
C LEU A 5 -13.71 15.27 -3.79
N ALA A 6 -14.32 16.24 -3.11
CA ALA A 6 -15.34 17.11 -3.71
C ALA A 6 -14.86 17.86 -4.94
N ASP A 7 -13.56 18.20 -4.99
CA ASP A 7 -12.91 18.91 -6.09
C ASP A 7 -12.03 18.01 -6.96
N SER A 8 -12.11 16.68 -6.80
CA SER A 8 -11.37 15.68 -7.58
C SER A 8 -9.86 15.90 -7.64
N ARG A 9 -9.24 16.51 -6.61
CA ARG A 9 -7.78 16.53 -6.50
C ARG A 9 -7.21 15.15 -6.18
N VAL A 10 -5.91 14.96 -6.43
CA VAL A 10 -5.17 13.76 -6.01
C VAL A 10 -5.27 13.59 -4.48
N ILE A 11 -5.65 12.40 -4.04
CA ILE A 11 -5.88 12.07 -2.63
C ILE A 11 -4.55 11.86 -1.89
N ALA A 12 -3.58 11.20 -2.52
CA ALA A 12 -2.26 10.93 -1.98
C ALA A 12 -1.21 11.00 -3.11
N GLY A 13 -0.43 12.08 -3.13
CA GLY A 13 0.44 12.44 -4.25
C GLY A 13 1.85 11.84 -4.20
N ASP A 14 2.25 11.29 -3.06
CA ASP A 14 3.56 10.65 -2.87
C ASP A 14 3.47 9.35 -2.06
N ALA A 15 4.54 8.55 -2.08
CA ALA A 15 4.59 7.26 -1.38
C ALA A 15 4.32 7.38 0.13
N ALA A 16 4.71 8.49 0.77
CA ALA A 16 4.48 8.69 2.19
C ALA A 16 2.99 8.92 2.49
N GLU A 17 2.30 9.72 1.67
CA GLU A 17 0.85 9.91 1.71
C GLU A 17 0.09 8.62 1.37
N GLN A 18 0.54 7.88 0.35
CA GLN A 18 -0.07 6.61 -0.06
C GLN A 18 0.00 5.57 1.07
N ARG A 19 1.13 5.48 1.78
CA ARG A 19 1.26 4.62 2.97
C ARG A 19 0.39 5.09 4.14
N ARG A 20 0.27 6.41 4.36
CA ARG A 20 -0.66 6.97 5.38
C ARG A 20 -2.11 6.61 5.04
N LEU A 21 -2.50 6.75 3.78
CA LEU A 21 -3.81 6.37 3.25
C LEU A 21 -4.08 4.90 3.53
N ALA A 22 -3.19 4.01 3.07
CA ALA A 22 -3.35 2.57 3.23
C ALA A 22 -3.41 2.15 4.71
N ARG A 23 -2.53 2.71 5.56
CA ARG A 23 -2.56 2.46 7.00
C ARG A 23 -3.88 2.89 7.62
N SER A 24 -4.40 4.06 7.26
CA SER A 24 -5.67 4.57 7.78
C SER A 24 -6.82 3.64 7.40
N LEU A 25 -6.94 3.30 6.11
CA LEU A 25 -7.96 2.37 5.62
C LEU A 25 -7.88 1.00 6.31
N LEU A 26 -6.71 0.37 6.33
CA LEU A 26 -6.53 -0.95 6.93
C LEU A 26 -6.81 -0.96 8.44
N THR A 27 -6.55 0.15 9.13
CA THR A 27 -6.85 0.29 10.57
C THR A 27 -8.36 0.44 10.80
N VAL A 28 -9.02 1.36 10.09
CA VAL A 28 -10.45 1.63 10.32
C VAL A 28 -11.35 0.52 9.77
N LEU A 29 -10.89 -0.22 8.76
CA LEU A 29 -11.64 -1.27 8.09
C LEU A 29 -11.38 -2.68 8.64
N GLN A 30 -10.48 -2.85 9.61
CA GLN A 30 -10.22 -4.14 10.25
C GLN A 30 -11.49 -4.88 10.75
N PRO A 31 -12.54 -4.20 11.26
CA PRO A 31 -13.78 -4.87 11.69
C PRO A 31 -14.70 -5.34 10.55
N PHE A 32 -14.32 -5.16 9.28
CA PHE A 32 -15.17 -5.41 8.11
C PHE A 32 -14.52 -6.43 7.15
N GLY A 33 -15.33 -7.04 6.28
CA GLY A 33 -14.94 -8.00 5.26
C GLY A 33 -14.24 -7.39 4.04
N LEU A 34 -13.20 -6.59 4.26
CA LEU A 34 -12.40 -5.99 3.17
C LEU A 34 -11.64 -7.06 2.38
N LEU A 35 -11.88 -7.09 1.07
CA LEU A 35 -11.18 -7.97 0.12
C LEU A 35 -10.06 -7.22 -0.58
N ALA A 36 -10.38 -6.08 -1.17
CA ALA A 36 -9.46 -5.28 -1.96
C ALA A 36 -9.71 -3.79 -1.74
N PHE A 37 -8.64 -2.99 -1.81
CA PHE A 37 -8.76 -1.57 -2.07
C PHE A 37 -7.61 -1.05 -2.92
N ARG A 38 -7.87 0.05 -3.61
CA ARG A 38 -6.85 0.85 -4.31
C ARG A 38 -7.29 2.31 -4.36
N CYS A 39 -6.34 3.23 -4.19
CA CYS A 39 -6.54 4.65 -4.43
C CYS A 39 -5.47 5.14 -5.41
N ALA A 40 -5.82 5.20 -6.69
CA ALA A 40 -4.89 5.48 -7.78
C ALA A 40 -4.49 6.95 -7.86
N ASP A 41 -5.47 7.84 -7.65
CA ASP A 41 -5.36 9.26 -7.98
C ASP A 41 -6.38 10.11 -7.18
N THR A 42 -7.49 10.47 -7.83
CA THR A 42 -8.57 11.35 -7.38
C THR A 42 -9.71 10.57 -6.75
N HIS A 43 -9.77 9.25 -6.98
CA HIS A 43 -10.74 8.35 -6.38
C HIS A 43 -10.13 7.07 -5.82
N GLY A 44 -10.85 6.46 -4.88
CA GLY A 44 -10.54 5.17 -4.29
C GLY A 44 -11.65 4.16 -4.52
N HIS A 45 -11.27 2.90 -4.74
CA HIS A 45 -12.15 1.75 -4.86
C HIS A 45 -11.93 0.79 -3.71
N LEU A 46 -13.03 0.39 -3.05
CA LEU A 46 -13.04 -0.61 -1.99
C LEU A 46 -14.05 -1.71 -2.34
N GLU A 47 -13.62 -2.93 -2.10
CA GLU A 47 -14.42 -4.14 -2.24
C GLU A 47 -14.60 -4.80 -0.87
N LEU A 48 -15.86 -4.94 -0.45
CA LEU A 48 -16.26 -5.40 0.88
C LEU A 48 -17.30 -6.51 0.74
N VAL A 49 -17.21 -7.53 1.59
CA VAL A 49 -18.27 -8.54 1.78
C VAL A 49 -19.00 -8.23 3.07
N GLU A 50 -20.01 -7.36 2.97
CA GLU A 50 -20.80 -6.88 4.11
C GLU A 50 -22.26 -6.67 3.70
N PRO A 51 -23.22 -6.80 4.63
CA PRO A 51 -24.56 -6.23 4.48
C PRO A 51 -24.51 -4.72 4.19
N GLU A 52 -25.53 -4.20 3.52
CA GLU A 52 -25.54 -2.82 3.02
C GLU A 52 -25.34 -1.77 4.13
N ASP A 53 -26.00 -1.92 5.27
CA ASP A 53 -25.88 -1.04 6.43
C ASP A 53 -24.43 -1.01 6.98
N ARG A 54 -23.80 -2.19 7.08
CA ARG A 54 -22.39 -2.30 7.48
C ARG A 54 -21.44 -1.75 6.43
N ALA A 55 -21.73 -1.92 5.15
CA ALA A 55 -20.95 -1.32 4.06
C ALA A 55 -21.02 0.22 4.09
N ARG A 56 -22.19 0.80 4.39
CA ARG A 56 -22.36 2.25 4.59
C ARG A 56 -21.57 2.77 5.79
N GLU A 57 -21.58 2.03 6.90
CA GLU A 57 -20.77 2.38 8.07
C GLU A 57 -19.26 2.27 7.78
N ALA A 58 -18.82 1.23 7.06
CA ALA A 58 -17.46 1.07 6.60
C ALA A 58 -17.02 2.27 5.74
N ALA A 59 -17.87 2.68 4.79
CA ALA A 59 -17.65 3.85 3.95
C ALA A 59 -17.45 5.11 4.80
N ARG A 60 -18.36 5.38 5.74
CA ARG A 60 -18.28 6.55 6.63
C ARG A 60 -16.97 6.56 7.43
N ARG A 61 -16.58 5.42 8.02
CA ARG A 61 -15.32 5.30 8.79
C ARG A 61 -14.09 5.48 7.93
N ALA A 62 -14.09 4.93 6.71
CA ALA A 62 -13.01 5.12 5.75
C ALA A 62 -12.83 6.61 5.44
N LEU A 63 -13.90 7.32 5.05
CA LEU A 63 -13.81 8.74 4.70
C LEU A 63 -13.36 9.62 5.89
N VAL A 64 -13.89 9.38 7.09
CA VAL A 64 -13.47 10.11 8.30
C VAL A 64 -12.01 9.84 8.64
N GLY A 65 -11.60 8.55 8.60
CA GLY A 65 -10.22 8.14 8.88
C GLY A 65 -9.23 8.73 7.87
N LEU A 66 -9.60 8.77 6.59
CA LEU A 66 -8.78 9.38 5.54
C LEU A 66 -8.63 10.88 5.72
N SER A 67 -9.72 11.61 5.96
CA SER A 67 -9.68 13.06 6.19
C SER A 67 -8.75 13.42 7.34
N GLY A 68 -8.80 12.67 8.44
CA GLY A 68 -7.92 12.89 9.60
C GLY A 68 -6.46 12.51 9.32
N ALA A 69 -6.21 11.38 8.68
CA ALA A 69 -4.87 10.87 8.44
C ALA A 69 -4.07 11.69 7.41
N LEU A 70 -4.76 12.21 6.39
CA LEU A 70 -4.16 12.96 5.29
C LEU A 70 -4.30 14.48 5.43
N ARG A 71 -5.03 14.97 6.45
CA ARG A 71 -5.27 16.41 6.70
C ARG A 71 -5.79 17.15 5.46
N LEU A 72 -6.71 16.51 4.74
CA LEU A 72 -7.21 17.03 3.47
C LEU A 72 -8.01 18.31 3.71
N PRO A 73 -7.78 19.38 2.90
CA PRO A 73 -8.50 20.64 3.06
C PRO A 73 -9.93 20.59 2.49
N VAL A 74 -10.26 19.52 1.77
CA VAL A 74 -11.54 19.32 1.08
C VAL A 74 -12.18 18.04 1.60
N GLN A 75 -13.50 18.04 1.68
CA GLN A 75 -14.27 16.88 2.11
C GLN A 75 -14.41 15.85 0.99
N PHE A 76 -14.58 14.58 1.37
CA PHE A 76 -15.00 13.55 0.42
C PHE A 76 -16.46 13.74 0.02
N GLN A 77 -16.79 13.42 -1.23
CA GLN A 77 -18.17 13.22 -1.65
C GLN A 77 -18.74 11.97 -0.96
N ARG A 78 -20.07 11.85 -0.93
CA ARG A 78 -20.72 10.62 -0.47
C ARG A 78 -20.22 9.45 -1.33
N ALA A 79 -19.74 8.39 -0.68
CA ALA A 79 -19.31 7.19 -1.39
C ALA A 79 -20.47 6.58 -2.19
N HIS A 80 -20.17 6.11 -3.39
CA HIS A 80 -21.06 5.31 -4.21
C HIS A 80 -20.93 3.83 -3.84
N LEU A 81 -22.06 3.18 -3.58
CA LEU A 81 -22.11 1.76 -3.21
C LEU A 81 -22.88 1.02 -4.29
N GLU A 82 -22.22 0.06 -4.92
CA GLU A 82 -22.81 -0.81 -5.91
C GLU A 82 -22.83 -2.25 -5.37
N PRO A 83 -23.99 -2.92 -5.35
CA PRO A 83 -24.10 -4.30 -4.88
C PRO A 83 -23.45 -5.29 -5.85
N ILE A 84 -22.82 -6.33 -5.28
CA ILE A 84 -22.27 -7.47 -6.03
C ILE A 84 -23.16 -8.68 -5.77
N PHE A 85 -23.77 -9.22 -6.84
CA PHE A 85 -24.81 -10.25 -6.72
C PHE A 85 -24.29 -11.69 -6.84
N ASP A 86 -23.09 -11.89 -7.41
CA ASP A 86 -22.55 -13.21 -7.65
C ASP A 86 -21.02 -13.27 -7.50
N HIS A 87 -20.50 -14.50 -7.47
CA HIS A 87 -19.09 -14.77 -7.27
C HIS A 87 -18.21 -14.36 -8.46
N TRP A 88 -18.75 -14.40 -9.68
CA TRP A 88 -18.01 -14.00 -10.88
C TRP A 88 -17.80 -12.48 -10.89
N HIS A 89 -18.85 -11.72 -10.56
CA HIS A 89 -18.79 -10.28 -10.39
C HIS A 89 -17.81 -9.91 -9.26
N LEU A 90 -17.88 -10.58 -8.11
CA LEU A 90 -16.90 -10.37 -7.01
C LEU A 90 -15.46 -10.56 -7.49
N ARG A 91 -15.16 -11.68 -8.15
CA ARG A 91 -13.81 -11.93 -8.66
C ARG A 91 -13.34 -10.86 -9.66
N ASN A 92 -14.23 -10.46 -10.57
CA ASN A 92 -13.89 -9.45 -11.58
C ASN A 92 -13.69 -8.07 -10.96
N THR A 93 -14.47 -7.72 -9.94
CA THR A 93 -14.31 -6.48 -9.21
C THR A 93 -12.96 -6.44 -8.50
N LEU A 94 -12.50 -7.52 -7.87
CA LEU A 94 -11.15 -7.60 -7.31
C LEU A 94 -10.08 -7.29 -8.36
N HIS A 95 -10.16 -7.92 -9.54
CA HIS A 95 -9.22 -7.70 -10.63
C HIS A 95 -9.30 -6.27 -11.18
N TYR A 96 -10.51 -5.71 -11.26
CA TYR A 96 -10.73 -4.33 -11.67
C TYR A 96 -10.09 -3.34 -10.71
N VAL A 97 -10.29 -3.52 -9.39
CA VAL A 97 -9.70 -2.67 -8.34
C VAL A 97 -8.18 -2.57 -8.49
N PHE A 98 -7.49 -3.69 -8.73
CA PHE A 98 -6.03 -3.66 -8.86
C PHE A 98 -5.52 -3.15 -10.22
N ARG A 99 -6.29 -3.26 -11.30
CA ARG A 99 -5.91 -2.84 -12.66
C ARG A 99 -6.21 -1.39 -13.01
N GLN A 100 -6.90 -0.65 -12.16
CA GLN A 100 -7.36 0.72 -12.43
C GLN A 100 -6.27 1.65 -13.04
N ASP A 101 -5.06 1.68 -12.48
CA ASP A 101 -3.98 2.59 -12.94
C ASP A 101 -3.56 2.35 -14.38
N SER A 102 -3.57 1.09 -14.84
CA SER A 102 -3.20 0.74 -16.22
C SER A 102 -4.16 1.35 -17.26
N ARG A 103 -5.41 1.64 -16.86
CA ARG A 103 -6.43 2.22 -17.75
C ARG A 103 -6.37 3.73 -17.82
N HIS A 104 -5.97 4.39 -16.73
CA HIS A 104 -5.97 5.84 -16.64
C HIS A 104 -4.65 6.49 -17.09
N GLY A 105 -3.64 5.68 -17.48
CA GLY A 105 -2.36 6.18 -18.00
C GLY A 105 -1.51 6.90 -16.95
N PHE A 106 -1.75 6.62 -15.67
CA PHE A 106 -1.16 7.30 -14.53
C PHE A 106 -0.32 6.31 -13.72
N GLY A 107 1.01 6.44 -13.80
CA GLY A 107 1.98 5.60 -13.07
C GLY A 107 2.31 6.10 -11.65
N HIS A 108 1.35 6.63 -10.89
CA HIS A 108 1.63 7.33 -9.62
C HIS A 108 1.95 6.41 -8.44
N ASP A 109 1.73 5.09 -8.56
CA ASP A 109 1.97 4.13 -7.47
C ASP A 109 2.59 2.82 -7.97
N PRO A 110 3.87 2.83 -8.36
CA PRO A 110 4.55 1.64 -8.86
C PRO A 110 4.66 0.51 -7.82
N HIS A 111 4.69 0.86 -6.54
CA HIS A 111 4.86 -0.11 -5.46
C HIS A 111 3.55 -0.53 -4.79
N HIS A 112 2.41 -0.06 -5.33
CA HIS A 112 1.09 -0.35 -4.81
C HIS A 112 0.91 0.07 -3.34
N ASP A 113 1.64 1.12 -2.91
CA ASP A 113 1.62 1.70 -1.57
C ASP A 113 0.21 2.16 -1.17
N ALA A 114 -0.63 2.56 -2.13
CA ALA A 114 -2.02 3.01 -1.98
C ALA A 114 -3.08 1.91 -2.20
N SER A 115 -2.70 0.63 -2.12
CA SER A 115 -3.60 -0.53 -2.22
C SER A 115 -3.34 -1.53 -1.09
N ASN A 116 -4.18 -2.56 -0.90
CA ASN A 116 -3.82 -3.71 -0.05
C ASN A 116 -3.09 -4.84 -0.78
N LEU A 117 -2.72 -4.68 -2.06
CA LEU A 117 -2.03 -5.74 -2.79
C LEU A 117 -0.73 -6.19 -2.11
N PRO A 118 0.13 -5.28 -1.58
CA PRO A 118 1.30 -5.68 -0.80
C PRO A 118 0.95 -6.52 0.43
N ASP A 119 -0.19 -6.27 1.09
CA ASP A 119 -0.60 -7.04 2.26
C ASP A 119 -1.09 -8.45 1.90
N LEU A 120 -1.78 -8.60 0.77
CA LEU A 120 -2.21 -9.90 0.25
C LEU A 120 -1.02 -10.80 -0.10
N LEU A 121 0.07 -10.20 -0.58
CA LEU A 121 1.33 -10.87 -0.93
C LEU A 121 2.29 -11.05 0.27
N GLY A 122 1.96 -10.51 1.44
CA GLY A 122 2.84 -10.55 2.62
C GLY A 122 4.06 -9.62 2.54
N LEU A 123 4.06 -8.67 1.61
CA LEU A 123 5.06 -7.61 1.46
C LEU A 123 4.81 -6.47 2.46
N ARG A 124 3.64 -6.43 3.08
CA ARG A 124 3.30 -5.46 4.13
C ARG A 124 2.49 -6.14 5.24
N VAL A 125 2.81 -5.83 6.51
CA VAL A 125 2.26 -6.59 7.64
C VAL A 125 0.93 -6.05 8.18
N ILE A 126 0.61 -4.78 7.91
CA ILE A 126 -0.54 -4.09 8.54
C ILE A 126 -1.90 -4.63 8.08
N GLY A 127 -2.03 -5.10 6.85
CA GLY A 127 -3.28 -5.59 6.26
C GLY A 127 -3.33 -7.09 6.04
N THR A 128 -2.40 -7.87 6.61
CA THR A 128 -2.30 -9.33 6.36
C THR A 128 -3.58 -10.12 6.65
N TRP A 129 -4.46 -9.58 7.48
CA TRP A 129 -5.78 -10.13 7.76
C TRP A 129 -6.70 -10.15 6.52
N THR A 130 -6.51 -9.22 5.56
CA THR A 130 -7.29 -9.18 4.30
C THR A 130 -7.06 -10.42 3.44
N ALA A 131 -5.86 -11.01 3.48
CA ALA A 131 -5.54 -12.25 2.76
C ALA A 131 -6.45 -13.41 3.21
N ARG A 132 -6.83 -13.45 4.49
CA ARG A 132 -7.78 -14.46 5.00
C ARG A 132 -9.18 -14.27 4.41
N HIS A 133 -9.63 -13.02 4.23
CA HIS A 133 -10.92 -12.75 3.60
C HIS A 133 -10.90 -13.11 2.11
N VAL A 134 -9.85 -12.74 1.39
CA VAL A 134 -9.68 -13.12 -0.02
C VAL A 134 -9.69 -14.64 -0.16
N ARG A 135 -8.91 -15.39 0.64
CA ARG A 135 -8.93 -16.88 0.56
C ARG A 135 -10.29 -17.48 0.86
N ARG A 136 -11.05 -16.88 1.80
CA ARG A 136 -12.38 -17.36 2.17
C ARG A 136 -13.40 -17.15 1.05
N HIS A 137 -13.39 -15.98 0.40
CA HIS A 137 -14.43 -15.58 -0.54
C HIS A 137 -14.04 -15.78 -2.00
N LEU A 138 -12.74 -15.86 -2.31
CA LEU A 138 -12.17 -15.97 -3.64
C LEU A 138 -11.02 -17.01 -3.65
N PRO A 139 -11.29 -18.29 -3.35
CA PRO A 139 -10.25 -19.30 -3.16
C PRO A 139 -9.44 -19.62 -4.44
N ARG A 140 -9.91 -19.18 -5.60
CA ARG A 140 -9.21 -19.31 -6.89
C ARG A 140 -8.26 -18.15 -7.20
N VAL A 141 -8.24 -17.10 -6.38
CA VAL A 141 -7.24 -16.04 -6.47
C VAL A 141 -5.99 -16.55 -5.76
N ASP A 142 -5.02 -16.99 -6.54
CA ASP A 142 -3.74 -17.47 -6.06
C ASP A 142 -2.68 -16.36 -6.05
N ARG A 143 -1.48 -16.72 -5.59
CA ARG A 143 -0.36 -15.79 -5.50
C ARG A 143 0.13 -15.33 -6.88
N ALA A 144 0.13 -16.21 -7.88
CA ALA A 144 0.59 -15.87 -9.23
C ALA A 144 -0.28 -14.76 -9.83
N ALA A 145 -1.60 -14.89 -9.72
CA ALA A 145 -2.53 -13.85 -10.16
C ALA A 145 -2.32 -12.51 -9.43
N LEU A 146 -1.97 -12.52 -8.14
CA LEU A 146 -1.68 -11.31 -7.38
C LEU A 146 -0.34 -10.67 -7.79
N LEU A 147 0.68 -11.47 -8.11
CA LEU A 147 1.96 -10.98 -8.63
C LEU A 147 1.82 -10.37 -10.03
N ASP A 148 0.94 -10.93 -10.87
CA ASP A 148 0.62 -10.34 -12.17
C ASP A 148 0.02 -8.94 -12.02
N HIS A 149 -0.88 -8.74 -11.05
CA HIS A 149 -1.42 -7.40 -10.75
C HIS A 149 -0.36 -6.44 -10.22
N LEU A 150 0.67 -6.94 -9.53
CA LEU A 150 1.80 -6.14 -9.05
C LEU A 150 2.77 -5.77 -10.18
N GLY A 151 2.66 -6.42 -11.35
CA GLY A 151 3.64 -6.32 -12.43
C GLY A 151 5.00 -6.92 -12.05
N ALA A 152 5.00 -7.96 -11.22
CA ALA A 152 6.23 -8.61 -10.74
C ALA A 152 6.06 -10.13 -10.63
N PRO A 153 5.80 -10.84 -11.74
CA PRO A 153 5.64 -12.32 -11.74
C PRO A 153 6.89 -13.06 -11.23
N ASP A 154 8.06 -12.46 -11.39
CA ASP A 154 9.40 -12.94 -11.02
C ASP A 154 9.87 -12.44 -9.64
N LEU A 155 8.99 -11.87 -8.82
CA LEU A 155 9.36 -11.13 -7.60
C LEU A 155 10.34 -11.88 -6.68
N ASP A 156 10.18 -13.20 -6.52
CA ASP A 156 10.99 -13.99 -5.59
C ASP A 156 12.43 -14.25 -6.10
N GLU A 157 12.64 -14.16 -7.41
CA GLU A 157 13.91 -14.42 -8.08
C GLU A 157 14.81 -13.17 -8.10
N ARG A 158 14.21 -11.99 -7.87
CA ARG A 158 14.93 -10.72 -7.90
C ARG A 158 15.96 -10.63 -6.76
N PRO A 159 17.13 -10.02 -7.02
CA PRO A 159 18.13 -9.79 -5.98
C PRO A 159 17.65 -8.76 -4.96
N LEU A 160 18.27 -8.78 -3.77
CA LEU A 160 18.06 -7.74 -2.77
C LEU A 160 18.96 -6.54 -3.08
N VAL A 161 18.37 -5.40 -3.43
CA VAL A 161 19.10 -4.13 -3.65
C VAL A 161 18.97 -3.26 -2.41
N LEU A 162 20.07 -3.14 -1.63
CA LEU A 162 20.04 -2.52 -0.30
C LEU A 162 20.00 -0.98 -0.31
N ASP A 163 20.20 -0.33 -1.46
CA ASP A 163 20.13 1.14 -1.59
C ASP A 163 18.77 1.71 -1.20
N ARG A 164 17.71 0.90 -1.24
CA ARG A 164 16.34 1.26 -0.86
C ARG A 164 15.91 0.68 0.48
N LEU A 165 16.84 0.25 1.33
CA LEU A 165 16.57 -0.44 2.60
C LEU A 165 15.60 0.34 3.51
N ALA A 166 15.82 1.64 3.69
CA ALA A 166 14.98 2.46 4.56
C ALA A 166 13.54 2.58 4.03
N ASP A 167 13.37 2.80 2.73
CA ASP A 167 12.05 2.92 2.10
C ASP A 167 11.30 1.59 2.10
N ALA A 168 11.98 0.48 1.77
CA ALA A 168 11.42 -0.86 1.83
C ALA A 168 10.96 -1.22 3.25
N ALA A 169 11.74 -0.86 4.27
CA ALA A 169 11.39 -1.08 5.66
C ALA A 169 10.18 -0.25 6.11
N ALA A 170 10.10 1.01 5.68
CA ALA A 170 8.94 1.86 5.94
C ALA A 170 7.66 1.31 5.28
N ALA A 171 7.75 0.89 4.02
CA ALA A 171 6.65 0.27 3.27
C ALA A 171 6.17 -1.03 3.91
N ALA A 172 7.08 -1.90 4.36
CA ALA A 172 6.76 -3.18 4.98
C ALA A 172 5.86 -3.05 6.22
N VAL A 173 5.94 -1.94 6.96
CA VAL A 173 5.10 -1.66 8.14
C VAL A 173 4.06 -0.55 7.90
N GLY A 174 3.92 -0.08 6.66
CA GLY A 174 2.97 0.97 6.27
C GLY A 174 3.16 2.27 7.06
N VAL A 175 4.39 2.77 7.16
CA VAL A 175 4.70 4.11 7.71
C VAL A 175 5.26 5.00 6.61
N ALA A 176 5.08 6.30 6.75
CA ALA A 176 5.57 7.30 5.79
C ALA A 176 7.11 7.26 5.63
N GLY A 177 7.82 7.03 6.72
CA GLY A 177 9.27 6.95 6.78
C GLY A 177 9.73 6.40 8.12
N LEU A 178 11.04 6.31 8.32
CA LEU A 178 11.62 5.76 9.55
C LEU A 178 11.90 6.84 10.62
N ASP A 179 11.37 8.05 10.47
CA ASP A 179 11.55 9.11 11.46
C ASP A 179 10.82 8.80 12.79
N GLY A 180 11.41 9.26 13.89
CA GLY A 180 10.84 9.09 15.23
C GLY A 180 11.10 7.71 15.87
N ARG A 181 10.25 7.36 16.85
CA ARG A 181 10.42 6.21 17.76
C ARG A 181 9.14 5.41 18.01
N SER A 182 8.17 5.46 17.10
CA SER A 182 6.97 4.63 17.24
C SER A 182 7.34 3.14 17.22
N ALA A 183 6.51 2.29 17.83
CA ALA A 183 6.77 0.84 17.85
C ALA A 183 6.95 0.25 16.44
N ALA A 184 6.14 0.70 15.46
CA ALA A 184 6.25 0.28 14.08
C ALA A 184 7.59 0.69 13.42
N VAL A 185 8.07 1.92 13.68
CA VAL A 185 9.35 2.40 13.16
C VAL A 185 10.53 1.64 13.78
N VAL A 186 10.48 1.36 15.09
CA VAL A 186 11.50 0.55 15.76
C VAL A 186 11.52 -0.87 15.22
N GLU A 187 10.36 -1.48 14.99
CA GLU A 187 10.26 -2.82 14.41
C GLU A 187 10.78 -2.86 12.97
N ALA A 188 10.42 -1.88 12.14
CA ALA A 188 10.93 -1.76 10.77
C ALA A 188 12.45 -1.62 10.72
N ARG A 189 13.03 -0.74 11.56
CA ARG A 189 14.49 -0.61 11.68
C ARG A 189 15.14 -1.91 12.16
N ARG A 190 14.52 -2.60 13.12
CA ARG A 190 15.03 -3.89 13.59
C ARG A 190 15.06 -4.90 12.45
N ALA A 191 13.96 -5.08 11.73
CA ALA A 191 13.89 -5.99 10.60
C ALA A 191 14.91 -5.63 9.52
N ALA A 192 15.05 -4.35 9.16
CA ALA A 192 16.03 -3.88 8.19
C ALA A 192 17.48 -4.20 8.58
N VAL A 193 17.85 -4.00 9.85
CA VAL A 193 19.18 -4.39 10.36
C VAL A 193 19.41 -5.90 10.18
N HIS A 194 18.42 -6.75 10.46
CA HIS A 194 18.57 -8.19 10.31
C HIS A 194 18.68 -8.64 8.85
N VAL A 195 17.99 -7.97 7.92
CA VAL A 195 18.09 -8.24 6.48
C VAL A 195 19.49 -7.88 5.94
N ALA A 196 20.05 -6.74 6.37
CA ALA A 196 21.23 -6.16 5.72
C ALA A 196 22.56 -6.39 6.47
N ARG A 197 22.57 -6.84 7.73
CA ARG A 197 23.80 -6.96 8.55
C ARG A 197 24.88 -7.92 8.03
N SER A 198 24.54 -8.84 7.12
CA SER A 198 25.54 -9.71 6.49
C SER A 198 26.25 -9.06 5.30
N GLN A 199 25.72 -7.93 4.80
CA GLN A 199 26.16 -7.27 3.56
C GLN A 199 26.63 -5.83 3.79
N MET A 200 26.19 -5.19 4.88
CA MET A 200 26.53 -3.80 5.21
C MET A 200 27.24 -3.70 6.55
N GLN A 201 28.20 -2.80 6.64
CA GLN A 201 28.85 -2.44 7.90
C GLN A 201 27.89 -1.67 8.80
N THR A 202 28.16 -1.66 10.11
CA THR A 202 27.32 -0.95 11.10
C THR A 202 27.19 0.54 10.79
N ALA A 203 28.25 1.19 10.29
CA ALA A 203 28.23 2.61 9.94
C ALA A 203 27.33 2.89 8.72
N GLU A 204 27.37 2.03 7.70
CA GLU A 204 26.52 2.12 6.51
C GLU A 204 25.04 1.91 6.85
N LEU A 205 24.74 0.91 7.69
CA LEU A 205 23.39 0.69 8.22
C LEU A 205 22.88 1.89 9.02
N ALA A 206 23.74 2.49 9.84
CA ALA A 206 23.40 3.66 10.65
C ALA A 206 23.03 4.85 9.75
N ALA A 207 23.82 5.09 8.70
CA ALA A 207 23.54 6.12 7.70
C ALA A 207 22.24 5.84 6.92
N SER A 208 22.09 4.63 6.37
CA SER A 208 20.91 4.22 5.59
C SER A 208 19.61 4.35 6.39
N LEU A 209 19.60 3.94 7.66
CA LEU A 209 18.42 3.96 8.53
C LEU A 209 18.23 5.27 9.32
N SER A 210 19.09 6.26 9.03
CA SER A 210 19.15 7.57 9.70
C SER A 210 19.12 7.43 11.23
N CYS A 211 20.04 6.62 11.77
CA CYS A 211 20.17 6.37 13.21
C CYS A 211 21.64 6.25 13.63
N SER A 212 21.90 6.09 14.93
CA SER A 212 23.27 5.96 15.44
C SER A 212 23.79 4.53 15.38
N ALA A 213 25.10 4.34 15.21
CA ALA A 213 25.74 3.02 15.27
C ALA A 213 25.43 2.23 16.57
N PRO A 214 25.41 2.84 17.77
CA PRO A 214 24.93 2.16 18.98
C PRO A 214 23.49 1.65 18.88
N THR A 215 22.61 2.39 18.19
CA THR A 215 21.23 1.96 17.94
C THR A 215 21.21 0.73 17.04
N VAL A 216 21.99 0.72 15.95
CA VAL A 216 22.12 -0.45 15.06
C VAL A 216 22.57 -1.69 15.84
N ARG A 217 23.63 -1.57 16.66
CA ARG A 217 24.11 -2.70 17.50
C ARG A 217 23.03 -3.22 18.45
N ARG A 218 22.29 -2.32 19.10
CA ARG A 218 21.16 -2.69 19.98
C ARG A 218 20.05 -3.42 19.21
N LEU A 219 19.70 -2.94 18.02
CA LEU A 219 18.69 -3.59 17.17
C LEU A 219 19.16 -4.96 16.67
N ALA A 220 20.45 -5.10 16.31
CA ALA A 220 21.04 -6.35 15.86
C ALA A 220 21.04 -7.44 16.95
N ALA A 221 21.16 -7.05 18.22
CA ALA A 221 21.10 -7.94 19.38
C ALA A 221 19.67 -8.34 19.79
N SER A 222 18.64 -7.69 19.23
CA SER A 222 17.23 -7.98 19.52
C SER A 222 16.64 -8.97 18.52
N THR A 223 15.71 -9.83 18.94
CA THR A 223 14.97 -10.73 18.03
C THR A 223 13.92 -9.95 17.21
N PRO A 224 13.94 -10.02 15.87
CA PRO A 224 12.93 -9.37 15.02
C PRO A 224 11.69 -10.26 14.86
N ASP A 225 10.53 -9.66 14.55
CA ASP A 225 9.40 -10.43 14.04
C ASP A 225 9.75 -10.98 12.63
N PRO A 226 9.78 -12.31 12.43
CA PRO A 226 10.15 -12.90 11.15
C PRO A 226 9.21 -12.52 10.00
N ARG A 227 7.96 -12.13 10.29
CA ARG A 227 7.02 -11.64 9.27
C ARG A 227 7.45 -10.28 8.73
N VAL A 228 7.95 -9.40 9.60
CA VAL A 228 8.43 -8.07 9.19
C VAL A 228 9.72 -8.21 8.40
N VAL A 229 10.64 -9.10 8.80
CA VAL A 229 11.86 -9.40 8.02
C VAL A 229 11.52 -9.84 6.60
N ARG A 230 10.62 -10.82 6.43
CA ARG A 230 10.16 -11.26 5.10
C ARG A 230 9.49 -10.16 4.30
N ALA A 231 8.68 -9.31 4.95
CA ALA A 231 8.06 -8.18 4.30
C ALA A 231 9.12 -7.17 3.79
N VAL A 232 10.16 -6.87 4.58
CA VAL A 232 11.28 -6.01 4.15
C VAL A 232 12.02 -6.61 2.95
N GLU A 233 12.35 -7.90 2.99
CA GLU A 233 12.98 -8.59 1.84
C GLU A 233 12.11 -8.52 0.58
N GLY A 234 10.81 -8.79 0.71
CA GLY A 234 9.86 -8.70 -0.41
C GLY A 234 9.76 -7.28 -0.99
N GLN A 235 9.77 -6.26 -0.13
CA GLN A 235 9.74 -4.85 -0.57
C GLN A 235 11.04 -4.41 -1.24
N LEU A 236 12.19 -4.96 -0.82
CA LEU A 236 13.48 -4.75 -1.49
C LEU A 236 13.47 -5.37 -2.90
N ARG A 237 12.99 -6.62 -3.04
CA ARG A 237 12.85 -7.28 -4.35
C ARG A 237 11.91 -6.55 -5.28
N LEU A 238 10.79 -6.03 -4.75
CA LEU A 238 9.83 -5.26 -5.53
C LEU A 238 10.47 -3.99 -6.10
N ARG A 239 11.25 -3.28 -5.29
CA ARG A 239 11.94 -2.03 -5.66
C ARG A 239 13.16 -2.23 -6.56
N ALA A 240 13.78 -3.40 -6.52
CA ALA A 240 14.94 -3.72 -7.35
C ALA A 240 14.58 -3.76 -8.85
N GLY A 241 13.37 -4.17 -9.21
CA GLY A 241 12.97 -4.33 -10.62
C GLY A 241 12.39 -3.07 -11.28
N ARG A 242 12.54 -1.88 -10.67
CA ARG A 242 11.92 -0.63 -11.16
C ARG A 242 12.91 0.55 -11.19
N GLU A 243 14.15 0.27 -11.60
CA GLU A 243 15.25 1.25 -11.65
C GLU A 243 14.91 2.52 -12.48
N ASP A 244 13.94 2.44 -13.40
CA ASP A 244 13.48 3.54 -14.24
C ASP A 244 12.45 4.51 -13.59
N ASP A 245 11.90 4.20 -12.41
CA ASP A 245 10.84 5.03 -11.79
C ASP A 245 11.35 6.42 -11.33
N ALA A 246 12.66 6.62 -11.22
CA ALA A 246 13.25 7.92 -10.91
C ALA A 246 13.00 8.98 -12.00
N ALA A 247 12.66 8.57 -13.23
CA ALA A 247 12.30 9.47 -14.32
C ALA A 247 10.84 9.96 -14.26
N PHE A 248 9.98 9.35 -13.43
CA PHE A 248 8.55 9.69 -13.36
C PHE A 248 8.24 10.90 -12.46
N VAL A 249 9.27 11.68 -12.07
CA VAL A 249 9.11 12.90 -11.27
C VAL A 249 8.31 13.94 -12.06
N LEU A 250 7.01 13.97 -11.77
CA LEU A 250 6.10 15.11 -11.88
C LEU A 250 6.20 15.88 -13.21
N ALA A 251 5.74 15.27 -14.29
CA ALA A 251 4.97 16.05 -15.25
C ALA A 251 3.72 16.54 -14.51
N ARG A 252 3.85 17.64 -13.76
CA ARG A 252 2.70 18.35 -13.17
C ARG A 252 1.71 18.52 -14.31
N PRO A 253 0.47 18.02 -14.19
CA PRO A 253 -0.53 18.29 -15.21
C PRO A 253 -0.63 19.80 -15.36
N GLY A 254 -0.15 20.32 -16.49
CA GLY A 254 -0.45 21.67 -16.91
C GLY A 254 -1.97 21.81 -16.87
N ALA A 255 -2.43 22.91 -16.27
CA ALA A 255 -3.81 23.16 -15.86
C ALA A 255 -4.83 23.32 -17.01
N ASP A 256 -4.71 22.54 -18.10
CA ASP A 256 -5.36 22.81 -19.38
C ASP A 256 -6.12 21.63 -20.00
N ARG A 257 -6.34 20.52 -19.26
CA ARG A 257 -7.28 19.48 -19.73
C ARG A 257 -8.72 19.90 -19.43
N ARG A 258 -9.45 20.25 -20.48
CA ARG A 258 -10.91 20.42 -20.46
C ARG A 258 -11.58 19.13 -19.99
N PRO A 259 -12.70 19.22 -19.24
CA PRO A 259 -13.45 18.04 -18.82
C PRO A 259 -13.98 17.30 -20.06
N ASP A 260 -13.57 16.04 -20.21
CA ASP A 260 -14.28 15.10 -21.09
C ASP A 260 -15.69 14.91 -20.52
N SER A 261 -16.68 15.10 -21.39
CA SER A 261 -18.10 14.90 -21.11
C SER A 261 -18.38 13.47 -20.69
N ASP A 262 -19.24 13.33 -19.69
CA ASP A 262 -19.74 12.09 -19.12
C ASP A 262 -20.21 11.10 -20.22
N ASP A 263 -19.65 9.90 -20.22
CA ASP A 263 -20.29 8.71 -20.78
C ASP A 263 -20.68 7.79 -19.61
N GLU A 264 -21.95 7.38 -19.65
CA GLU A 264 -22.73 6.58 -18.69
C GLU A 264 -22.18 5.17 -18.43
#